data_AF-A0AAD0ZAY9-F1
#
_entry.id   AF-A0AAD0ZAY9-F1
#
_cell.length_a   1.000
_cell.length_b   1.000
_cell.length_c   1.000
_cell.angle_alpha   90.00
_cell.angle_beta   90.00
_cell.angle_gamma   90.00
#
_symmetry.space_group_name_H-M   'P 1'
#
loop_
_entity.id
_entity.type
_entity.pdbx_description
1 polymer ?
#
loop_
_entity_poly.entity_id
_entity_poly.type
_entity_poly.pdbx_seq_one_letter_code
_entity_poly.pdbx_strand_id
1 'polypeptide(L)'
;MKKITPNPPCPSASDFFASLVFSEPSKLDTTSKPMLDAKSVTQDEDLHSLFVLTPNIDTKTLLVHTRENLASLNALSDDLIAGLGGQQRSKALAIQQVVMLSELLVNRALEQVTPPHSMPAHAA
;
A
#
# COMPACT_ATOMS: atom_id res chain seq x y z
N MET A 1 -39.31 -29.35 -18.56
CA MET A 1 -38.25 -29.39 -17.52
C MET A 1 -37.78 -27.95 -17.29
N LYS A 2 -37.99 -27.38 -16.10
CA LYS A 2 -37.58 -26.00 -15.80
C LYS A 2 -36.07 -26.00 -15.53
N LYS A 3 -35.31 -25.31 -16.39
CA LYS A 3 -33.86 -25.14 -16.26
C LYS A 3 -33.58 -24.37 -14.97
N ILE A 4 -33.06 -25.05 -13.96
CA ILE A 4 -32.61 -24.44 -12.71
C ILE A 4 -31.33 -23.68 -13.03
N THR A 5 -31.41 -22.35 -13.02
CA THR A 5 -30.23 -21.49 -13.15
C THR A 5 -29.35 -21.72 -11.91
N PRO A 6 -28.08 -22.16 -12.05
CA PRO A 6 -27.20 -22.28 -10.91
C PRO A 6 -26.84 -20.88 -10.44
N ASN A 7 -27.05 -20.62 -9.15
CA ASN A 7 -26.65 -19.38 -8.50
C ASN A 7 -25.10 -19.31 -8.50
N PRO A 8 -24.46 -18.21 -8.95
CA PRO A 8 -23.01 -18.10 -8.88
C PRO A 8 -22.54 -18.16 -7.41
N PRO A 9 -21.38 -18.78 -7.13
CA PRO A 9 -20.83 -18.80 -5.78
C PRO A 9 -20.49 -17.39 -5.34
N CYS A 10 -20.93 -17.00 -4.14
CA CYS A 10 -20.54 -15.73 -3.53
C CYS A 10 -19.01 -15.69 -3.40
N PRO A 11 -18.32 -14.68 -3.95
CA PRO A 11 -16.87 -14.59 -3.82
C PRO A 11 -16.50 -14.41 -2.34
N SER A 12 -15.62 -15.28 -1.85
CA SER A 12 -15.08 -15.19 -0.49
C SER A 12 -14.07 -14.04 -0.42
N ALA A 13 -13.87 -13.46 0.76
CA ALA A 13 -12.86 -12.41 0.95
C ALA A 13 -11.46 -12.88 0.50
N SER A 14 -11.18 -14.19 0.62
CA SER A 14 -9.95 -14.81 0.13
C SER A 14 -9.77 -14.68 -1.39
N ASP A 15 -10.85 -14.75 -2.17
CA ASP A 15 -10.80 -14.69 -3.63
C ASP A 15 -10.52 -13.25 -4.12
N PHE A 16 -11.00 -12.26 -3.38
CA PHE A 16 -10.70 -10.85 -3.65
C PHE A 16 -9.22 -10.53 -3.41
N PHE A 17 -8.67 -11.01 -2.29
CA PHE A 17 -7.24 -10.86 -2.00
C PHE A 17 -6.36 -11.61 -3.00
N ALA A 18 -6.76 -12.81 -3.39
CA ALA A 18 -6.06 -13.56 -4.42
C ALA A 18 -6.06 -12.80 -5.77
N SER A 19 -7.16 -12.15 -6.16
CA SER A 19 -7.22 -11.37 -7.41
C SER A 19 -6.26 -10.18 -7.42
N LEU A 20 -6.08 -9.50 -6.29
CA LEU A 20 -5.15 -8.37 -6.17
C LEU A 20 -3.67 -8.80 -6.16
N VAL A 21 -3.38 -9.96 -5.56
CA VAL A 21 -2.01 -10.48 -5.39
C VAL A 21 -1.56 -11.30 -6.62
N PHE A 22 -2.47 -12.01 -7.28
CA PHE A 22 -2.18 -12.94 -8.37
C PHE A 22 -2.66 -12.48 -9.75
N SER A 23 -3.08 -11.22 -9.91
CA SER A 23 -3.26 -10.65 -11.26
C SER A 23 -1.90 -10.65 -11.98
N GLU A 24 -1.69 -11.64 -12.85
CA GLU A 24 -0.49 -11.81 -13.68
C GLU A 24 -0.21 -10.56 -14.53
N PRO A 25 1.05 -10.07 -14.57
CA PRO A 25 1.44 -9.04 -15.53
C PRO A 25 1.50 -9.69 -16.93
N SER A 26 0.39 -9.65 -17.65
CA SER A 26 0.32 -10.12 -19.02
C SER A 26 1.11 -9.17 -19.94
N LYS A 27 2.34 -9.60 -20.23
CA LYS A 27 3.15 -9.40 -21.44
C LYS A 27 2.95 -8.06 -22.19
N LEU A 28 3.81 -7.10 -21.89
CA LEU A 28 4.19 -6.02 -22.80
C LEU A 28 5.60 -6.31 -23.29
N ASP A 29 5.70 -6.96 -24.45
CA ASP A 29 6.96 -7.09 -25.17
C ASP A 29 6.68 -6.88 -26.66
N THR A 30 7.07 -5.71 -27.19
CA THR A 30 7.95 -5.58 -28.36
C THR A 30 8.10 -4.11 -28.78
N THR A 31 9.36 -3.74 -28.98
CA THR A 31 9.89 -2.58 -29.73
C THR A 31 9.68 -1.17 -29.16
N SER A 32 10.68 -0.68 -28.42
CA SER A 32 11.70 0.26 -28.95
C SER A 32 12.48 0.93 -27.81
N LYS A 33 13.81 0.77 -27.79
CA LYS A 33 14.78 1.68 -27.12
C LYS A 33 15.62 2.33 -28.23
N PRO A 34 16.36 3.42 -27.97
CA PRO A 34 16.12 4.56 -27.08
C PRO A 34 16.25 5.88 -27.86
N MET A 35 15.51 6.93 -27.51
CA MET A 35 15.94 8.28 -27.90
C MET A 35 15.71 9.24 -26.75
N LEU A 36 16.85 9.74 -26.28
CA LEU A 36 17.04 10.89 -25.43
C LEU A 36 16.29 12.09 -26.05
N ASP A 37 15.99 13.09 -25.21
CA ASP A 37 15.21 14.31 -25.51
C ASP A 37 13.71 14.28 -25.17
N ALA A 38 13.36 13.77 -24.00
CA ALA A 38 12.24 14.36 -23.27
C ALA A 38 12.76 15.61 -22.55
N LYS A 39 12.80 16.72 -23.30
CA LYS A 39 12.79 18.08 -22.78
C LYS A 39 11.89 18.11 -21.55
N SER A 40 12.48 18.42 -20.38
CA SER A 40 11.78 18.71 -19.14
C SER A 40 10.56 19.57 -19.46
N VAL A 41 9.40 18.95 -19.55
CA VAL A 41 8.13 19.65 -19.46
C VAL A 41 8.13 20.17 -18.04
N THR A 42 8.51 21.44 -17.91
CA THR A 42 8.03 22.30 -16.84
C THR A 42 6.51 22.13 -16.86
N GLN A 43 6.01 21.21 -16.04
CA GLN A 43 4.59 21.13 -15.72
C GLN A 43 4.31 22.32 -14.82
N ASP A 44 4.18 23.46 -15.49
CA ASP A 44 3.38 24.59 -15.05
C ASP A 44 1.92 24.21 -15.34
N GLU A 45 1.47 23.15 -14.67
CA GLU A 45 0.06 22.87 -14.51
C GLU A 45 -0.20 23.22 -13.06
N ASP A 46 -1.01 24.26 -12.84
CA ASP A 46 -1.61 24.65 -11.56
C ASP A 46 -2.39 23.47 -10.96
N LEU A 47 -1.66 22.45 -10.52
CA LEU A 47 -2.14 21.53 -9.52
C LEU A 47 -2.11 22.36 -8.25
N HIS A 48 -3.29 22.82 -7.82
CA HIS A 48 -3.51 23.31 -6.46
C HIS A 48 -3.23 22.17 -5.47
N SER A 49 -1.96 21.79 -5.33
CA SER A 49 -1.48 20.76 -4.44
C SER A 49 -1.46 21.36 -3.05
N LEU A 50 -2.54 21.14 -2.30
CA LEU A 50 -2.64 21.59 -0.90
C LEU A 50 -1.51 21.00 -0.03
N PHE A 51 -0.92 19.89 -0.46
CA PHE A 51 0.18 19.23 0.21
C PHE A 51 1.29 18.91 -0.79
N VAL A 52 2.53 19.27 -0.46
CA VAL A 52 3.73 18.95 -1.24
C VAL A 52 4.76 18.35 -0.30
N LEU A 53 5.39 17.25 -0.70
CA LEU A 53 6.52 16.68 0.02
C LEU A 53 7.78 17.48 -0.30
N THR A 54 8.57 17.80 0.72
CA THR A 54 9.85 18.47 0.52
C THR A 54 10.79 17.58 -0.30
N PRO A 55 11.45 18.09 -1.35
CA PRO A 55 12.21 17.25 -2.29
C PRO A 55 13.45 16.57 -1.68
N ASN A 56 13.87 16.97 -0.47
CA ASN A 56 15.07 16.48 0.21
C ASN A 56 14.75 15.76 1.53
N ILE A 57 13.55 15.18 1.65
CA ILE A 57 13.15 14.44 2.84
C ILE A 57 13.78 13.04 2.85
N ASP A 58 14.33 12.63 3.99
CA ASP A 58 14.98 11.34 4.14
C ASP A 58 13.95 10.19 4.06
N THR A 59 14.33 9.08 3.42
CA THR A 59 13.50 7.88 3.28
C THR A 59 13.04 7.37 4.64
N LYS A 60 13.92 7.45 5.66
CA LYS A 60 13.56 7.11 7.04
C LYS A 60 12.40 7.98 7.55
N THR A 61 12.47 9.28 7.33
CA THR A 61 11.44 10.23 7.78
C THR A 61 10.11 9.99 7.05
N LEU A 62 10.12 9.70 5.73
CA LEU A 62 8.90 9.30 5.01
C LEU A 62 8.27 8.05 5.64
N LEU A 63 9.09 7.02 5.92
CA LEU A 63 8.59 5.75 6.45
C LEU A 63 8.08 5.89 7.89
N VAL A 64 8.74 6.69 8.73
CA VAL A 64 8.26 7.00 10.08
C VAL A 64 6.89 7.69 10.03
N HIS A 65 6.74 8.73 9.23
CA HIS A 65 5.46 9.41 9.08
C HIS A 65 4.38 8.52 8.45
N THR A 66 4.76 7.63 7.53
CA THR A 66 3.83 6.64 6.98
C THR A 66 3.34 5.70 8.08
N ARG A 67 4.23 5.21 8.94
CA ARG A 67 3.88 4.36 10.08
C ARG A 67 2.93 5.09 11.05
N GLU A 68 3.21 6.35 11.39
CA GLU A 68 2.35 7.15 12.27
C GLU A 68 0.96 7.39 11.68
N ASN A 69 0.89 7.64 10.36
CA ASN A 69 -0.37 7.80 9.65
C ASN A 69 -1.16 6.49 9.60
N LEU A 70 -0.49 5.36 9.39
CA LEU A 70 -1.12 4.03 9.45
C LEU A 70 -1.65 3.71 10.85
N ALA A 71 -0.88 3.99 11.91
CA ALA A 71 -1.35 3.80 13.28
C ALA A 71 -2.58 4.65 13.60
N SER A 72 -2.61 5.90 13.10
CA SER A 72 -3.77 6.78 13.22
C SER A 72 -4.99 6.25 12.45
N LEU A 73 -4.76 5.76 11.23
CA LEU A 73 -5.81 5.13 10.41
C LEU A 73 -6.36 3.85 11.06
N ASN A 74 -5.48 3.06 11.68
CA ASN A 74 -5.83 1.83 12.39
C ASN A 74 -6.79 2.13 13.55
N ALA A 75 -6.48 3.14 14.38
CA ALA A 75 -7.35 3.60 15.46
C ALA A 75 -8.71 4.12 14.96
N LEU A 76 -8.73 4.93 13.89
CA LEU A 76 -9.97 5.41 13.28
C LEU A 76 -10.81 4.28 12.67
N SER A 77 -10.15 3.27 12.12
CA SER A 77 -10.79 2.12 11.52
C SER A 77 -11.41 1.21 12.58
N ASP A 78 -10.78 1.06 13.75
CA ASP A 78 -11.35 0.32 14.88
C ASP A 78 -12.65 0.99 15.39
N ASP A 79 -12.64 2.31 15.56
CA ASP A 79 -13.83 3.09 15.95
C ASP A 79 -14.94 2.95 14.90
N LEU A 80 -14.60 3.01 13.62
CA LEU A 80 -15.55 2.81 12.53
C LEU A 80 -16.13 1.39 12.54
N ILE A 81 -15.29 0.36 12.67
CA ILE A 81 -15.70 -1.04 12.71
C ILE A 81 -16.62 -1.31 13.89
N ALA A 82 -16.36 -0.70 15.06
CA ALA A 82 -17.20 -0.82 16.24
C ALA A 82 -18.66 -0.37 15.97
N GLY A 83 -18.85 0.66 15.15
CA GLY A 83 -20.18 1.13 14.71
C GLY A 83 -20.84 0.30 13.60
N LEU A 84 -20.11 -0.61 12.94
CA LEU A 84 -20.60 -1.41 11.82
C LEU A 84 -21.11 -2.78 12.25
N GLY A 85 -22.22 -3.21 11.63
CA GLY A 85 -22.84 -4.52 11.82
C GLY A 85 -22.87 -5.38 10.55
N GLY A 86 -23.16 -6.68 10.71
CA GLY A 86 -23.41 -7.61 9.60
C GLY A 86 -22.27 -7.68 8.58
N GLN A 87 -22.63 -7.70 7.29
CA GLN A 87 -21.67 -7.86 6.19
C GLN A 87 -20.69 -6.68 6.06
N GLN A 88 -21.11 -5.46 6.41
CA GLN A 88 -20.25 -4.27 6.33
C GLN A 88 -19.09 -4.35 7.33
N ARG A 89 -19.34 -4.90 8.52
CA ARG A 89 -18.30 -5.16 9.52
C ARG A 89 -17.22 -6.11 8.98
N SER A 90 -17.62 -7.18 8.29
CA SER A 90 -16.66 -8.13 7.69
C SER A 90 -15.79 -7.47 6.62
N LYS A 91 -16.37 -6.60 5.78
CA LYS A 91 -15.60 -5.84 4.79
C LYS A 91 -14.63 -4.85 5.45
N ALA A 92 -15.09 -4.15 6.48
CA ALA A 92 -14.24 -3.21 7.22
C ALA A 92 -13.10 -3.92 7.96
N LEU A 93 -13.36 -5.09 8.56
CA LEU A 93 -12.31 -5.94 9.14
C LEU A 93 -11.28 -6.41 8.11
N ALA A 94 -11.71 -6.73 6.89
CA ALA A 94 -10.79 -7.07 5.81
C ALA A 94 -9.90 -5.88 5.43
N ILE A 95 -10.45 -4.65 5.38
CA ILE A 95 -9.65 -3.44 5.15
C ILE A 95 -8.65 -3.22 6.29
N GLN A 96 -9.09 -3.37 7.54
CA GLN A 96 -8.22 -3.22 8.71
C GLN A 96 -7.05 -4.20 8.68
N GLN A 97 -7.30 -5.43 8.23
CA GLN A 97 -6.24 -6.41 8.05
C GLN A 97 -5.16 -5.93 7.06
N VAL A 98 -5.54 -5.25 5.97
CA VAL A 98 -4.57 -4.66 5.02
C VAL A 98 -3.76 -3.53 5.66
N VAL A 99 -4.40 -2.69 6.48
CA VAL A 99 -3.72 -1.63 7.22
C VAL A 99 -2.66 -2.22 8.15
N MET A 100 -3.03 -3.22 8.95
CA MET A 100 -2.10 -3.93 9.83
C MET A 100 -0.92 -4.58 9.09
N LEU A 101 -1.17 -5.21 7.94
CA LEU A 101 -0.11 -5.79 7.11
C LEU A 101 0.81 -4.70 6.54
N SER A 102 0.25 -3.56 6.15
CA SER A 102 1.02 -2.41 5.66
C SER A 102 1.94 -1.84 6.74
N GLU A 103 1.48 -1.75 7.99
CA GLU A 103 2.35 -1.35 9.11
C GLU A 103 3.54 -2.29 9.27
N LEU A 104 3.35 -3.61 9.16
CA LEU A 104 4.43 -4.58 9.25
C LEU A 104 5.47 -4.39 8.14
N LEU A 105 5.01 -4.16 6.91
CA LEU A 105 5.89 -3.90 5.76
C LEU A 105 6.69 -2.61 5.95
N VAL A 106 6.07 -1.54 6.42
CA VAL A 106 6.75 -0.26 6.71
C VAL A 106 7.77 -0.43 7.84
N ASN A 107 7.44 -1.20 8.88
CA ASN A 107 8.38 -1.50 9.96
C ASN A 107 9.61 -2.25 9.45
N ARG A 108 9.40 -3.21 8.56
CA ARG A 108 10.50 -3.93 7.92
C ARG A 108 11.34 -3.01 7.02
N ALA A 109 10.71 -2.10 6.29
CA ALA A 109 11.42 -1.11 5.49
C ALA A 109 12.26 -0.15 6.37
N LEU A 110 11.73 0.28 7.52
CA LEU A 110 12.47 1.09 8.50
C LEU A 110 13.71 0.38 9.05
N GLU A 111 13.61 -0.92 9.33
CA GLU A 111 14.75 -1.74 9.74
C GLU A 111 15.81 -1.85 8.64
N GLN A 112 15.42 -1.87 7.37
CA GLN A 112 16.36 -1.92 6.24
C GLN A 112 17.07 -0.58 6.00
N VAL A 113 16.37 0.52 6.21
CA VAL A 113 16.92 1.88 6.03
C VAL A 113 17.78 2.31 7.23
N THR A 114 17.50 1.77 8.43
CA THR A 114 18.33 2.02 9.61
C THR A 114 19.54 1.09 9.56
N PRO A 115 20.77 1.57 9.32
CA PRO A 115 21.93 0.69 9.30
C PRO A 115 22.03 -0.08 10.63
N PRO A 116 22.43 -1.37 10.61
CA PRO A 116 22.70 -2.08 11.83
C PRO A 116 23.76 -1.29 12.58
N HIS A 117 23.44 -0.94 13.83
CA HIS A 117 24.36 -0.26 14.72
C HIS A 117 25.65 -1.09 14.78
N SER A 118 26.65 -0.73 13.97
CA SER A 118 27.97 -1.30 14.11
C SER A 118 28.44 -0.84 15.49
N MET A 119 28.46 -1.78 16.42
CA MET A 119 29.12 -1.54 17.70
C MET A 119 30.55 -1.11 17.38
N PRO A 120 31.05 -0.02 18.00
CA PRO A 120 32.45 0.34 17.85
C PRO A 120 33.26 -0.86 18.37
N ALA A 121 34.02 -1.47 17.47
CA ALA A 121 35.05 -2.44 17.81
C ALA A 121 36.12 -1.69 18.60
N HIS A 122 35.89 -1.56 19.91
CA HIS A 122 36.88 -1.11 20.85
C HIS A 122 37.38 -2.35 21.59
N ALA A 123 38.43 -2.97 21.05
CA ALA A 123 39.44 -3.74 21.79
C ALA A 123 40.34 -4.51 20.81
N ALA A 124 41.57 -4.02 20.64
CA ALA A 124 42.83 -4.75 20.80
C ALA A 124 43.97 -3.93 20.17
#